data_AF-A0A069DGK6-F1
#
_entry.id   AF-A0A069DGK6-F1
#
_cell.length_a   1.000
_cell.length_b   1.000
_cell.length_c   1.000
_cell.angle_alpha   90.00
_cell.angle_beta   90.00
_cell.angle_gamma   90.00
#
_symmetry.space_group_name_H-M   'P 1'
#
loop_
_entity.id
_entity.type
_entity.pdbx_description
1 polymer ?
#
loop_
_entity_poly.entity_id
_entity_poly.type
_entity_poly.pdbx_seq_one_letter_code
_entity_poly.pdbx_strand_id
1 'polypeptide(L)'
;MRLIKTPQDITTLNSASLFPSLLPHIQNHFNQLRDEICDPGDRLFVLGRYGYIVILEAGDNLYDLECVGLNREDCGLLGSMPEYVETLQLGDMTVYSIVVMYTNDFIMTFFMNPMGDKCCSTVGATHHSG
;
A
#
# COMPACT_ATOMS: atom_id res chain seq x y z
N MET A 1 -6.69 -6.60 2.82
CA MET A 1 -5.79 -6.22 1.72
C MET A 1 -6.54 -5.48 0.62
N ARG A 2 -5.90 -4.47 0.00
CA ARG A 2 -6.42 -3.73 -1.16
C ARG A 2 -5.39 -3.62 -2.28
N LEU A 3 -5.85 -3.66 -3.53
CA LEU A 3 -5.00 -3.58 -4.71
C LEU A 3 -5.24 -2.26 -5.44
N ILE A 4 -4.17 -1.55 -5.79
CA ILE A 4 -4.24 -0.28 -6.53
C ILE A 4 -3.60 -0.50 -7.89
N LYS A 5 -4.46 -0.60 -8.91
CA LYS A 5 -4.05 -0.87 -10.30
C LYS A 5 -4.30 0.34 -11.20
N THR A 6 -5.22 1.23 -10.83
CA THR A 6 -5.70 2.33 -11.66
C THR A 6 -5.86 3.62 -10.83
N PRO A 7 -5.92 4.80 -11.49
CA PRO A 7 -6.25 6.05 -10.81
C PRO A 7 -7.63 6.03 -10.13
N GLN A 8 -8.55 5.22 -10.65
CA GLN A 8 -9.89 5.06 -10.09
C GLN A 8 -9.85 4.40 -8.71
N ASP A 9 -8.94 3.44 -8.48
CA ASP A 9 -8.78 2.78 -7.19
C ASP A 9 -8.41 3.79 -6.11
N ILE A 10 -7.48 4.71 -6.41
CA ILE A 10 -7.08 5.79 -5.50
C ILE A 10 -8.24 6.75 -5.24
N THR A 11 -8.98 7.13 -6.30
CA THR A 11 -10.17 7.98 -6.18
C THR A 11 -11.21 7.36 -5.25
N THR A 12 -11.46 6.05 -5.40
CA THR A 12 -12.39 5.30 -4.56
C THR A 12 -11.94 5.26 -3.10
N LEU A 13 -10.65 5.07 -2.81
CA LEU A 13 -10.13 5.15 -1.44
C LEU A 13 -10.28 6.54 -0.83
N ASN A 14 -10.00 7.58 -1.61
CA ASN A 14 -10.13 8.96 -1.17
C ASN A 14 -11.59 9.30 -0.83
N SER A 15 -12.53 8.93 -1.70
CA SER A 15 -13.96 9.13 -1.44
C SER A 15 -14.48 8.37 -0.22
N ALA A 16 -13.90 7.20 0.07
CA ALA A 16 -14.20 6.43 1.27
C ALA A 16 -13.45 6.92 2.53
N SER A 17 -12.59 7.94 2.41
CA SER A 17 -11.74 8.46 3.51
C SER A 17 -10.86 7.38 4.14
N LEU A 18 -10.38 6.44 3.33
CA LEU A 18 -9.51 5.36 3.78
C LEU A 18 -8.03 5.77 3.68
N PHE A 19 -7.27 5.46 4.72
CA PHE A 19 -5.83 5.74 4.84
C PHE A 19 -5.46 7.22 4.54
N PRO A 20 -6.13 8.21 5.16
CA PRO A 20 -5.99 9.62 4.77
C PRO A 20 -4.54 10.14 4.83
N SER A 21 -3.72 9.62 5.76
CA SER A 21 -2.30 9.99 5.87
C SER A 21 -1.40 9.29 4.85
N LEU A 22 -1.75 8.07 4.43
CA LEU A 22 -0.92 7.24 3.53
C LEU A 22 -1.28 7.45 2.05
N LEU A 23 -2.54 7.76 1.76
CA LEU A 23 -3.04 7.87 0.40
C LEU A 23 -2.29 8.91 -0.45
N PRO A 24 -1.86 10.08 0.07
CA PRO A 24 -1.00 11.00 -0.69
C PRO A 24 0.33 10.39 -1.13
N HIS A 25 0.93 9.54 -0.30
CA HIS A 25 2.19 8.85 -0.62
C HIS A 25 1.97 7.78 -1.69
N ILE A 26 0.88 7.00 -1.58
CA ILE A 26 0.49 6.02 -2.61
C ILE A 26 0.23 6.73 -3.95
N GLN A 27 -0.47 7.86 -3.93
CA GLN A 27 -0.74 8.65 -5.14
C GLN A 27 0.53 9.19 -5.78
N ASN A 28 1.49 9.66 -4.96
CA ASN A 28 2.78 10.12 -5.47
C ASN A 28 3.56 8.98 -6.10
N HIS A 29 3.65 7.82 -5.42
CA HIS A 29 4.32 6.63 -5.95
C HIS A 29 3.67 6.13 -7.24
N PHE A 30 2.33 6.10 -7.30
CA PHE A 30 1.60 5.75 -8.51
C PHE A 30 1.95 6.69 -9.69
N ASN A 31 2.06 7.99 -9.43
CA ASN A 31 2.43 8.96 -10.46
C ASN A 31 3.88 8.80 -10.91
N GLN A 32 4.81 8.49 -10.00
CA GLN A 32 6.20 8.18 -10.33
C GLN A 32 6.29 6.96 -11.25
N LEU A 33 5.61 5.86 -10.89
CA LEU A 33 5.52 4.66 -11.73
C LEU A 33 4.92 4.98 -13.10
N ARG A 34 3.86 5.81 -13.14
CA ARG A 34 3.30 6.28 -14.40
C ARG A 34 4.33 7.03 -15.23
N ASP A 35 5.02 8.00 -14.65
CA ASP A 35 5.91 8.87 -15.41
C ASP A 35 7.17 8.11 -15.90
N GLU A 36 7.57 7.04 -15.20
CA GLU A 36 8.69 6.16 -15.58
C GLU A 36 8.30 5.10 -16.63
N ILE A 37 7.09 4.56 -16.57
CA ILE A 37 6.67 3.39 -17.36
C ILE A 37 5.76 3.77 -18.53
N CYS A 38 4.93 4.81 -18.37
CA CYS A 38 3.93 5.18 -19.36
C CYS A 38 4.59 5.78 -20.61
N ASP A 39 4.29 5.19 -21.76
CA ASP A 39 4.57 5.82 -23.04
C ASP A 39 3.69 7.08 -23.19
N PRO A 40 4.22 8.23 -23.64
CA PRO A 40 3.43 9.43 -23.94
C PRO A 40 2.19 9.20 -24.82
N GLY A 41 2.15 8.11 -25.60
CA GLY A 41 1.02 7.73 -26.44
C GLY A 41 -0.13 7.00 -25.71
N ASP A 42 0.10 6.53 -24.47
CA ASP A 42 -0.86 5.68 -23.78
C ASP A 42 -1.92 6.49 -23.02
N ARG A 43 -3.20 6.26 -23.34
CA ARG A 43 -4.32 7.04 -22.78
C ARG A 43 -4.84 6.46 -21.47
N LEU A 44 -4.51 5.21 -21.16
CA LEU A 44 -5.05 4.47 -20.03
C LEU A 44 -3.92 3.74 -19.31
N PHE A 45 -3.17 4.47 -18.47
CA PHE A 45 -2.15 3.87 -17.64
C PHE A 45 -2.76 2.97 -16.56
N VAL A 46 -2.37 1.70 -16.55
CA VAL A 46 -2.84 0.67 -15.60
C VAL A 46 -1.65 -0.17 -15.14
N LEU A 47 -1.41 -0.21 -13.83
CA LEU A 47 -0.30 -0.94 -13.21
C LEU A 47 -0.46 -2.47 -13.26
N GLY A 48 -1.65 -2.98 -13.58
CA GLY A 48 -1.92 -4.41 -13.62
C GLY A 48 -0.96 -5.23 -14.51
N ARG A 49 -0.28 -4.58 -15.47
CA ARG A 49 0.71 -5.22 -16.37
C ARG A 49 2.17 -4.97 -15.97
N TYR A 50 2.42 -4.04 -15.05
CA TYR A 50 3.77 -3.54 -14.74
C TYR A 50 4.20 -3.80 -13.29
N GLY A 51 3.31 -4.43 -12.51
CA GLY A 51 3.43 -4.52 -11.07
C GLY A 51 2.64 -3.40 -10.41
N TYR A 52 1.75 -3.78 -9.51
CA TYR A 52 0.78 -2.89 -8.87
C TYR A 52 1.03 -2.74 -7.38
N ILE A 53 0.37 -1.75 -6.80
CA ILE A 53 0.55 -1.42 -5.39
C ILE A 53 -0.44 -2.24 -4.56
N VAL A 54 0.02 -2.76 -3.43
CA VAL A 54 -0.75 -3.53 -2.47
C VAL A 54 -0.76 -2.78 -1.14
N ILE A 55 -1.94 -2.56 -0.55
CA ILE A 55 -2.07 -2.06 0.82
C ILE A 55 -2.43 -3.25 1.69
N LEU A 56 -1.55 -3.55 2.65
CA LEU A 56 -1.75 -4.58 3.66
C LEU A 56 -2.41 -3.95 4.89
N GLU A 57 -3.55 -4.51 5.27
CA GLU A 57 -4.38 -4.12 6.39
C GLU A 57 -4.10 -5.02 7.61
N ALA A 58 -4.51 -4.55 8.79
CA ALA A 58 -4.43 -5.35 10.00
C ALA A 58 -5.23 -6.65 9.84
N GLY A 59 -4.58 -7.80 10.03
CA GLY A 59 -5.20 -9.12 9.90
C GLY A 59 -4.93 -9.82 8.56
N ASP A 60 -4.31 -9.15 7.58
CA ASP A 60 -3.82 -9.84 6.38
C ASP A 60 -2.73 -10.84 6.76
N ASN A 61 -2.79 -12.05 6.18
CA ASN A 61 -1.84 -13.12 6.46
C ASN A 61 -0.58 -12.96 5.61
N LEU A 62 0.50 -12.45 6.20
CA LEU A 62 1.75 -12.22 5.47
C LEU A 62 2.48 -13.49 5.03
N TYR A 63 2.14 -14.62 5.65
CA TYR A 63 2.64 -15.92 5.22
C TYR A 63 1.88 -16.44 4.00
N ASP A 64 0.70 -15.91 3.67
CA ASP A 64 -0.15 -16.44 2.60
C ASP A 64 -0.88 -15.31 1.88
N LEU A 65 -0.26 -14.85 0.80
CA LEU A 65 -0.79 -13.83 -0.10
C LEU A 65 -0.87 -14.39 -1.53
N GLU A 66 -1.33 -15.64 -1.68
CA GLU A 66 -1.44 -16.34 -2.98
C GLU A 66 -2.20 -15.50 -4.02
N CYS A 67 -3.19 -14.72 -3.59
CA CYS A 67 -3.96 -13.82 -4.45
C CYS A 67 -3.15 -12.71 -5.16
N VAL A 68 -1.93 -12.42 -4.69
CA VAL A 68 -0.96 -11.57 -5.38
C VAL A 68 0.29 -12.34 -5.83
N GLY A 69 0.31 -13.66 -5.64
CA GLY A 69 1.37 -14.55 -6.11
C GLY A 69 2.46 -14.87 -5.08
N LEU A 70 2.26 -14.59 -3.79
CA LEU A 70 3.19 -14.99 -2.72
C LEU A 70 2.56 -16.11 -1.88
N ASN A 71 2.97 -17.34 -2.11
CA ASN A 71 2.32 -18.51 -1.56
C ASN A 71 2.87 -18.91 -0.19
N ARG A 72 2.10 -19.71 0.54
CA ARG A 72 2.45 -20.17 1.88
C ARG A 72 3.67 -21.07 1.94
N GLU A 73 3.87 -21.89 0.92
CA GLU A 73 4.99 -22.82 0.82
C GLU A 73 6.33 -22.08 0.79
N ASP A 74 6.35 -20.87 0.23
CA ASP A 74 7.51 -19.99 0.14
C ASP A 74 7.53 -18.93 1.26
N CYS A 75 6.71 -19.12 2.32
CA CYS A 75 6.55 -18.19 3.44
C CYS A 75 6.02 -16.79 3.05
N GLY A 76 5.29 -16.67 1.94
CA GLY A 76 4.59 -15.45 1.53
C GLY A 76 5.53 -14.24 1.39
N LEU A 77 5.08 -13.08 1.87
CA LEU A 77 5.90 -11.86 1.88
C LEU A 77 7.11 -11.99 2.82
N LEU A 78 6.99 -12.75 3.90
CA LEU A 78 8.05 -12.91 4.90
C LEU A 78 9.21 -13.81 4.42
N GLY A 79 8.93 -14.71 3.47
CA GLY A 79 9.96 -15.50 2.78
C GLY A 79 10.47 -14.87 1.50
N SER A 80 9.84 -13.79 1.03
CA SER A 80 10.32 -13.05 -0.13
C SER A 80 11.66 -12.35 0.17
N MET A 81 12.40 -11.98 -0.88
CA MET A 81 13.62 -11.18 -0.79
C MET A 81 13.33 -9.79 -1.35
N PRO A 82 13.03 -8.78 -0.51
CA PRO A 82 12.72 -7.44 -1.00
C PRO A 82 13.95 -6.78 -1.61
N GLU A 83 13.78 -6.16 -2.76
CA GLU A 83 14.77 -5.30 -3.40
C GLU A 83 15.00 -4.02 -2.61
N TYR A 84 13.94 -3.49 -2.00
CA TYR A 84 14.00 -2.25 -1.25
C TYR A 84 12.94 -2.21 -0.16
N VAL A 85 13.30 -1.64 0.99
CA VAL A 85 12.38 -1.38 2.09
C VAL A 85 12.60 0.04 2.59
N GLU A 86 11.53 0.82 2.62
CA GLU A 86 11.52 2.18 3.15
C GLU A 86 10.57 2.28 4.34
N THR A 87 10.95 3.09 5.32
CA THR A 87 10.08 3.45 6.45
C THR A 87 9.58 4.88 6.26
N LEU A 88 8.26 5.04 6.16
CA LEU A 88 7.57 6.31 6.05
C LEU A 88 6.99 6.71 7.41
N GLN A 89 7.36 7.89 7.91
CA GLN A 89 6.81 8.46 9.14
C GLN A 89 5.67 9.42 8.81
N LEU A 90 4.44 9.01 9.14
CA LEU A 90 3.20 9.70 8.81
C LEU A 90 2.52 10.19 10.09
N GLY A 91 3.08 11.23 10.70
CA GLY A 91 2.69 11.67 12.04
C GLY A 91 3.06 10.62 13.09
N ASP A 92 2.08 10.13 13.82
CA ASP A 92 2.26 9.09 14.85
C ASP A 92 2.21 7.65 14.28
N MET A 93 2.04 7.51 12.97
CA MET A 93 1.98 6.22 12.28
C MET A 93 3.28 5.94 11.52
N THR A 94 3.81 4.74 11.68
CA THR A 94 4.91 4.22 10.85
C THR A 94 4.34 3.32 9.78
N VAL A 95 4.73 3.51 8.52
CA VAL A 95 4.36 2.64 7.40
C VAL A 95 5.62 2.14 6.73
N TYR A 96 5.65 0.85 6.39
CA TYR A 96 6.68 0.28 5.53
C TYR A 96 6.22 0.28 4.09
N SER A 97 7.08 0.73 3.18
CA SER A 97 6.99 0.49 1.74
C SER A 97 8.00 -0.59 1.38
N ILE A 98 7.51 -1.75 0.95
CA ILE A 98 8.32 -2.95 0.67
C ILE A 98 8.20 -3.23 -0.82
N VAL A 99 9.31 -3.24 -1.52
CA VAL A 99 9.38 -3.48 -2.96
C VAL A 99 9.88 -4.90 -3.19
N VAL A 100 9.11 -5.70 -3.92
CA VAL A 100 9.44 -7.09 -4.24
C VAL A 100 9.41 -7.28 -5.76
N MET A 101 10.50 -7.77 -6.31
CA MET A 101 10.62 -8.12 -7.72
C MET A 101 10.15 -9.57 -7.95
N TYR A 102 9.15 -9.74 -8.80
CA TYR A 102 8.62 -11.07 -9.16
C TYR A 102 9.32 -11.61 -10.39
N THR A 103 9.56 -10.73 -11.36
CA THR A 103 10.34 -10.99 -12.57
C THR A 103 11.20 -9.77 -12.85
N ASN A 104 12.12 -9.87 -13.81
CA ASN A 104 13.02 -8.78 -14.17
C ASN A 104 12.33 -7.48 -14.61
N ASP A 105 11.02 -7.52 -14.89
CA ASP A 105 10.19 -6.43 -15.39
C ASP A 105 8.87 -6.26 -14.62
N PHE A 106 8.67 -6.97 -13.51
CA PHE A 106 7.43 -6.90 -12.72
C PHE A 106 7.75 -6.74 -11.23
N ILE A 107 7.51 -5.54 -10.71
CA ILE A 107 7.83 -5.17 -9.33
C ILE A 107 6.56 -4.75 -8.60
N MET A 108 6.29 -5.40 -7.48
CA MET A 108 5.16 -5.10 -6.60
C MET A 108 5.61 -4.21 -5.45
N THR A 109 4.83 -3.19 -5.10
CA THR A 109 5.06 -2.37 -3.91
C THR A 109 3.98 -2.63 -2.87
N PHE A 110 4.38 -3.03 -1.67
CA PHE A 110 3.51 -3.31 -0.53
C PHE A 110 3.63 -2.18 0.49
N PHE A 111 2.51 -1.55 0.84
CA PHE A 111 2.43 -0.64 1.97
C PHE A 111 1.81 -1.35 3.17
N MET A 112 2.46 -1.27 4.32
CA MET A 112 2.02 -1.90 5.56
C MET A 112 2.18 -0.97 6.75
N ASN A 113 1.13 -0.85 7.55
CA ASN A 113 1.26 -0.36 8.92
C ASN A 113 1.42 -1.56 9.88
N PRO A 114 2.59 -1.74 10.54
CA PRO A 114 2.84 -2.85 11.47
C PRO A 114 2.00 -2.75 12.76
N MET A 115 1.53 -1.55 13.13
CA MET A 115 0.63 -1.34 14.25
C MET A 115 -0.78 -1.12 13.71
N GLY A 116 -1.53 -2.22 13.53
CA GLY A 116 -2.91 -2.18 13.05
C GLY A 116 -3.73 -1.07 13.73
N ASP A 117 -4.58 -0.40 12.94
CA ASP A 117 -5.33 0.83 13.26
C ASP A 117 -5.62 1.06 14.75
N LYS A 118 -4.68 1.72 15.44
CA LYS A 118 -5.02 2.52 16.62
C LYS A 118 -5.36 3.91 16.14
N CYS A 119 -6.39 4.03 15.31
CA CYS A 119 -6.96 5.34 15.02
C CYS A 119 -7.80 5.76 16.23
N CYS A 120 -7.19 6.59 17.07
CA CYS A 120 -7.73 7.41 18.15
C CYS A 120 -9.25 7.31 18.42
N SER A 121 -9.64 6.53 19.42
CA SER A 121 -10.86 6.80 20.18
C SER A 121 -10.60 7.95 21.15
N THR A 122 -10.62 9.19 20.68
CA THR A 122 -10.74 10.36 21.56
C THR A 122 -12.22 10.56 21.87
N VAL A 123 -12.77 9.72 22.74
CA VAL A 123 -14.05 10.02 23.39
C VAL A 123 -13.80 11.21 24.30
N GLY A 124 -14.48 12.32 24.02
CA GLY A 124 -14.33 13.59 24.73
C GLY A 124 -14.48 13.42 26.25
N ALA A 125 -13.42 13.74 26.97
CA ALA A 125 -13.51 14.00 28.41
C ALA A 125 -14.04 15.43 28.60
N THR A 126 -15.35 15.59 28.61
CA THR A 126 -15.99 16.76 29.23
C THR A 126 -15.87 16.61 30.75
N HIS A 127 -14.79 17.15 31.32
CA HIS A 127 -14.76 17.43 32.76
C HIS A 127 -15.59 18.70 33.00
N HIS A 128 -16.85 18.50 33.39
CA HIS A 128 -17.55 19.46 34.23
C HIS A 128 -16.95 19.39 35.63
N SER A 129 -16.40 20.50 36.09
CA SER A 129 -16.21 20.77 37.52
C SER A 129 -16.77 22.15 37.79
N GLY A 130 -17.89 22.19 38.50
CA GLY A 130 -18.35 23.38 39.23
C GLY A 130 -17.65 23.52 40.57
#